data_AF-A0A0C9W7G3-F1
#
_entry.id   AF-A0A0C9W7G3-F1
#
_cell.length_a   1.000
_cell.length_b   1.000
_cell.length_c   1.000
_cell.angle_alpha   90.00
_cell.angle_beta   90.00
_cell.angle_gamma   90.00
#
_symmetry.space_group_name_H-M   'P 1'
#
loop_
_entity.id
_entity.type
_entity.pdbx_description
1 polymer ?
#
loop_
_entity_poly.entity_id
_entity_poly.type
_entity_poly.pdbx_seq_one_letter_code
_entity_poly.pdbx_strand_id
1 'polypeptide(L)'
;MDPATNDPLLALRQAIKSKTQVTYLSDNEPTASLLSATHISLGPSLSLPKSSPTRYTKPGVSNASSPADFYTLEAIYLAWLLRDAPGAEYMKQARESGLAVGF
;
A
#
# COMPACT_ATOMS: atom_id res chain seq x y z
N MET A 1 6.75 6.30 -21.85
CA MET A 1 6.28 6.04 -20.48
C MET A 1 5.83 4.60 -20.43
N ASP A 2 6.64 3.73 -19.86
CA ASP A 2 6.34 2.30 -19.77
C ASP A 2 5.21 2.06 -18.77
N PRO A 3 4.21 1.22 -19.11
CA PRO A 3 3.11 0.90 -18.19
C PRO A 3 3.59 0.19 -16.91
N ALA A 4 4.82 -0.33 -16.90
CA ALA A 4 5.48 -0.92 -15.74
C ALA A 4 5.85 0.11 -14.66
N THR A 5 6.03 1.39 -15.02
CA THR A 5 6.42 2.46 -14.09
C THR A 5 5.25 2.93 -13.21
N ASN A 6 4.01 2.57 -13.59
CA ASN A 6 2.79 2.91 -12.84
C ASN A 6 2.13 1.70 -12.16
N ASP A 7 2.71 0.50 -12.22
CA ASP A 7 2.17 -0.65 -11.47
C ASP A 7 2.50 -0.48 -9.97
N PRO A 8 1.50 -0.25 -9.10
CA PRO A 8 1.77 0.10 -7.71
C PRO A 8 2.49 -1.00 -6.95
N LEU A 9 2.23 -2.26 -7.29
CA LEU A 9 2.84 -3.41 -6.62
C LEU A 9 4.31 -3.58 -7.01
N LEU A 10 4.61 -3.44 -8.31
CA LEU A 10 5.97 -3.52 -8.82
C LEU A 10 6.82 -2.35 -8.30
N ALA A 11 6.28 -1.14 -8.33
CA ALA A 11 6.93 0.05 -7.81
C ALA A 11 7.25 -0.11 -6.31
N LEU A 12 6.28 -0.56 -5.52
CA LEU A 12 6.49 -0.80 -4.09
C LEU A 12 7.58 -1.86 -3.85
N ARG A 13 7.52 -2.97 -4.59
CA ARG A 13 8.53 -4.03 -4.49
C ARG A 13 9.93 -3.52 -4.82
N GLN A 14 10.06 -2.68 -5.85
CA GLN A 14 11.34 -2.08 -6.23
C GLN A 14 11.86 -1.13 -5.15
N ALA A 15 11.01 -0.24 -4.62
CA ALA A 15 11.37 0.66 -3.53
C ALA A 15 11.87 -0.11 -2.29
N ILE A 16 11.14 -1.16 -1.90
CA ILE A 16 11.53 -2.04 -0.77
C ILE A 16 12.88 -2.72 -1.03
N LYS A 17 13.06 -3.33 -2.21
CA LYS A 17 14.30 -4.05 -2.56
C LYS A 17 15.51 -3.11 -2.59
N SER A 18 15.33 -1.91 -3.12
CA SER A 18 16.36 -0.88 -3.21
C SER A 18 16.57 -0.12 -1.89
N LYS A 19 15.79 -0.44 -0.84
CA LYS A 19 15.78 0.28 0.44
C LYS A 19 15.52 1.79 0.28
N THR A 20 14.75 2.14 -0.74
CA THR A 20 14.32 3.52 -0.97
C THR A 20 13.39 3.93 0.16
N GLN A 21 13.57 5.16 0.67
CA GLN A 21 12.69 5.70 1.70
C GLN A 21 11.28 5.83 1.15
N VAL A 22 10.32 5.26 1.86
CA VAL A 22 8.89 5.39 1.56
C VAL A 22 8.30 6.42 2.52
N THR A 23 7.62 7.42 1.97
CA THR A 23 7.08 8.56 2.73
C THR A 23 5.59 8.71 2.47
N TYR A 24 4.84 9.10 3.49
CA TYR A 24 3.41 9.41 3.37
C TYR A 24 3.22 10.87 3.01
N LEU A 25 2.34 11.14 2.04
CA LEU A 25 2.03 12.51 1.61
C LEU A 25 0.53 12.77 1.74
N SER A 26 0.17 13.97 2.21
CA SER A 26 -1.16 14.57 2.09
C SER A 26 -1.00 15.91 1.40
N ASP A 27 -1.74 16.15 0.32
CA ASP A 27 -1.67 17.42 -0.44
C ASP A 27 -0.24 17.82 -0.85
N ASN A 28 0.58 16.82 -1.24
CA ASN A 28 2.01 16.92 -1.55
C ASN A 28 2.95 17.27 -0.38
N GLU A 29 2.43 17.36 0.85
CA GLU A 29 3.23 17.57 2.05
C GLU A 29 3.43 16.26 2.83
N PRO A 30 4.63 16.02 3.40
CA PRO A 30 4.87 14.86 4.26
C PRO A 30 3.92 14.81 5.46
N THR A 31 3.39 13.61 5.73
CA THR A 31 2.55 13.35 6.90
C THR A 31 3.08 12.19 7.72
N ALA A 32 2.74 12.16 9.02
CA ALA A 32 3.31 11.20 9.95
C ALA A 32 2.60 9.83 9.93
N SER A 33 1.41 9.73 9.36
CA SER A 33 0.60 8.52 9.43
C SER A 33 0.02 8.13 8.09
N LEU A 34 -0.13 6.81 7.88
CA LEU A 34 -0.81 6.26 6.71
C LEU A 34 -2.29 6.68 6.66
N LEU A 35 -2.92 6.85 7.82
CA LEU A 35 -4.32 7.25 7.93
C LEU A 35 -4.56 8.63 7.31
N SER A 36 -3.72 9.62 7.65
CA SER A 36 -3.80 11.00 7.13
C SER A 36 -3.25 11.17 5.72
N ALA A 37 -2.56 10.18 5.17
CA ALA A 37 -1.99 10.27 3.83
C ALA A 37 -3.07 10.19 2.73
N THR A 38 -2.82 10.82 1.59
CA THR A 38 -3.54 10.56 0.33
C THR A 38 -2.66 9.80 -0.67
N HIS A 39 -1.34 9.95 -0.58
CA HIS A 39 -0.36 9.32 -1.47
C HIS A 39 0.78 8.66 -0.68
N ILE A 40 1.42 7.69 -1.33
CA ILE A 40 2.65 7.05 -0.89
C ILE A 40 3.74 7.41 -1.90
N SER A 41 4.77 8.09 -1.43
CA SER A 41 5.99 8.36 -2.19
C SER A 41 6.92 7.15 -2.10
N LEU A 42 7.34 6.63 -3.25
CA LEU A 42 8.20 5.45 -3.39
C LEU A 42 9.61 5.83 -3.88
N GLY A 43 10.01 7.08 -3.67
CA GLY A 43 11.27 7.67 -4.14
C GLY A 43 11.10 9.12 -4.59
N PRO A 44 12.16 9.75 -5.11
CA PRO A 44 12.19 11.19 -5.40
C PRO A 44 11.26 11.62 -6.55
N SER A 45 10.90 10.71 -7.45
CA SER A 45 10.14 11.00 -8.66
C SER A 45 8.82 10.24 -8.77
N LEU A 46 8.50 9.36 -7.81
CA LEU A 46 7.32 8.51 -7.88
C LEU A 46 6.46 8.66 -6.63
N SER A 47 5.25 9.13 -6.84
CA SER A 47 4.18 9.22 -5.84
C SER A 47 2.92 8.61 -6.43
N LEU A 48 2.29 7.71 -5.68
CA LEU A 48 1.09 7.00 -6.10
C LEU A 48 -0.02 7.18 -5.07
N PRO A 49 -1.30 7.28 -5.47
CA PRO A 49 -2.42 7.29 -4.53
C PRO A 49 -2.38 6.04 -3.63
N LYS A 50 -2.56 6.23 -2.32
CA LYS A 50 -2.47 5.12 -1.36
C LYS A 50 -3.56 4.05 -1.60
N SER A 51 -4.71 4.49 -2.11
CA SER A 51 -5.86 3.66 -2.45
C SER A 51 -5.76 2.98 -3.82
N SER A 52 -4.66 3.16 -4.56
CA SER A 52 -4.48 2.53 -5.86
C SER A 52 -4.59 1.01 -5.77
N PRO A 53 -5.46 0.36 -6.56
CA PRO A 53 -5.57 -1.09 -6.59
C PRO A 53 -4.26 -1.68 -7.15
N THR A 54 -3.81 -2.76 -6.54
CA THR A 54 -2.66 -3.53 -7.02
C THR A 54 -3.12 -4.65 -7.95
N ARG A 55 -2.20 -5.55 -8.33
CA ARG A 55 -2.52 -6.82 -9.01
C ARG A 55 -2.54 -8.02 -8.05
N TYR A 56 -2.45 -7.78 -6.73
CA TYR A 56 -2.52 -8.82 -5.72
C TYR A 56 -3.98 -9.08 -5.36
N THR A 57 -4.51 -10.23 -5.79
CA THR A 57 -5.93 -10.60 -5.62
C THR A 57 -6.24 -11.00 -4.18
N LYS A 58 -7.46 -10.70 -3.75
CA LYS A 58 -7.98 -11.14 -2.46
C LYS A 58 -8.26 -12.65 -2.45
N PRO A 59 -8.09 -13.33 -1.31
CA PRO A 59 -8.46 -14.74 -1.16
C PRO A 59 -9.92 -14.96 -1.53
N GLY A 60 -10.22 -16.08 -2.20
CA GLY A 60 -11.58 -16.45 -2.60
C GLY A 60 -12.07 -15.80 -3.90
N VAL A 61 -11.31 -14.87 -4.52
CA VAL A 61 -11.65 -14.33 -5.85
C VAL A 61 -11.05 -15.22 -6.95
N SER A 62 -11.90 -15.93 -7.68
CA SER A 62 -11.50 -16.82 -8.78
C SER A 62 -11.35 -16.10 -10.13
N ASN A 63 -12.15 -15.05 -10.39
CA ASN A 63 -12.12 -14.27 -11.63
C ASN A 63 -12.11 -12.77 -11.32
N ALA A 64 -10.93 -12.26 -10.93
CA ALA A 64 -10.78 -10.84 -10.60
C ALA A 64 -11.02 -9.96 -11.84
N SER A 65 -12.01 -9.07 -11.76
CA SER A 65 -12.48 -8.23 -12.86
C SER A 65 -12.74 -6.79 -12.43
N SER A 66 -12.81 -6.53 -11.13
CA SER A 66 -13.02 -5.21 -10.53
C SER A 66 -11.80 -4.77 -9.72
N PRO A 67 -11.48 -3.46 -9.64
CA PRO A 67 -10.47 -2.93 -8.72
C PRO A 67 -10.65 -3.38 -7.26
N ALA A 68 -11.89 -3.62 -6.82
CA ALA A 68 -12.20 -4.06 -5.47
C ALA A 68 -11.73 -5.49 -5.16
N ASP A 69 -11.46 -6.30 -6.19
CA ASP A 69 -10.97 -7.67 -6.08
C ASP A 69 -9.50 -7.75 -5.67
N PHE A 70 -8.80 -6.63 -5.76
CA PHE A 70 -7.39 -6.51 -5.46
C PHE A 70 -7.17 -5.75 -4.15
N TYR A 71 -6.05 -6.02 -3.49
CA TYR A 71 -5.61 -5.19 -2.38
C TYR A 71 -5.09 -3.85 -2.88
N THR A 72 -5.29 -2.79 -2.09
CA THR A 72 -4.75 -1.47 -2.36
C THR A 72 -3.27 -1.39 -2.01
N LEU A 73 -2.57 -0.38 -2.54
CA LEU A 73 -1.15 -0.13 -2.28
C LEU A 73 -0.88 0.03 -0.77
N GLU A 74 -1.71 0.79 -0.07
CA GLU A 74 -1.61 0.98 1.39
C GLU A 74 -1.77 -0.32 2.17
N ALA A 75 -2.67 -1.21 1.76
CA ALA A 75 -2.90 -2.49 2.43
C ALA A 75 -1.68 -3.40 2.30
N ILE A 76 -1.12 -3.49 1.09
CA ILE A 76 0.10 -4.28 0.86
C ILE A 76 1.29 -3.68 1.61
N TYR A 77 1.45 -2.35 1.59
CA TYR A 77 2.56 -1.71 2.27
C TYR A 77 2.48 -1.85 3.78
N LEU A 78 1.30 -1.68 4.37
CA LEU A 78 1.12 -1.90 5.81
C LEU A 78 1.41 -3.35 6.20
N ALA A 79 0.95 -4.31 5.39
CA ALA A 79 1.27 -5.71 5.61
C ALA A 79 2.78 -6.00 5.58
N TRP A 80 3.52 -5.34 4.68
CA TRP A 80 4.98 -5.42 4.64
C TRP A 80 5.66 -4.81 5.87
N LEU A 81 5.18 -3.64 6.33
CA LEU A 81 5.70 -2.98 7.53
C LEU A 81 5.51 -3.82 8.78
N LEU A 82 4.36 -4.49 8.89
CA LEU A 82 3.95 -5.27 10.06
C LEU A 82 4.17 -6.77 9.91
N ARG A 83 4.93 -7.21 8.89
CA ARG A 83 5.12 -8.64 8.57
C ARG A 83 5.71 -9.46 9.73
N ASP A 84 6.46 -8.79 10.61
CA ASP A 84 7.13 -9.40 11.77
C ASP A 84 6.33 -9.20 13.07
N ALA A 85 5.17 -8.51 13.01
CA ALA A 85 4.33 -8.25 14.17
C ALA A 85 3.46 -9.48 14.53
N PRO A 86 3.22 -9.76 15.82
CA PRO A 86 2.22 -10.74 16.22
C PRO A 86 0.83 -10.40 15.68
N GLY A 87 0.01 -11.40 15.38
CA GLY A 87 -1.29 -11.19 14.74
C GLY A 87 -2.22 -10.20 15.48
N ALA A 88 -2.22 -10.20 16.81
CA ALA A 88 -3.01 -9.24 17.59
C ALA A 88 -2.55 -7.78 17.39
N GLU A 89 -1.23 -7.55 17.40
CA GLU A 89 -0.63 -6.24 17.16
C GLU A 89 -0.82 -5.78 15.71
N TYR A 90 -0.68 -6.70 14.76
CA TYR A 90 -1.02 -6.46 13.36
C TYR A 90 -2.47 -5.95 13.23
N MET A 91 -3.42 -6.68 13.82
CA MET A 91 -4.84 -6.35 13.73
C MET A 91 -5.17 -5.03 14.41
N LYS A 92 -4.47 -4.67 15.49
CA LYS A 92 -4.61 -3.36 16.13
C LYS A 92 -4.11 -2.24 15.21
N GLN A 93 -2.88 -2.34 14.72
CA GLN A 93 -2.26 -1.31 13.88
C GLN A 93 -2.94 -1.17 12.50
N ALA A 94 -3.46 -2.27 11.94
CA ALA A 94 -4.29 -2.25 10.74
C ALA A 94 -5.56 -1.40 10.93
N ARG A 95 -6.24 -1.55 12.07
CA ARG A 95 -7.41 -0.73 12.40
C ARG A 95 -7.05 0.73 12.61
N GLU A 96 -5.99 1.00 13.36
CA GLU A 96 -5.49 2.37 13.61
C GLU A 96 -5.06 3.08 12.31
N SER A 97 -4.64 2.32 11.30
CA SER A 97 -4.31 2.84 9.96
C SER A 97 -5.52 3.01 9.04
N GLY A 98 -6.74 2.71 9.50
CA GLY A 98 -7.97 2.80 8.70
C GLY A 98 -8.24 1.60 7.79
N LEU A 99 -7.45 0.53 7.91
CA LEU A 99 -7.51 -0.67 7.06
C LEU A 99 -8.18 -1.84 7.76
N ALA A 100 -9.15 -1.56 8.63
CA ALA A 100 -9.97 -2.58 9.27
C ALA A 100 -10.74 -3.38 8.20
N VAL A 101 -10.17 -4.50 7.78
CA VAL A 101 -10.84 -5.49 6.94
C VAL A 101 -11.97 -6.07 7.81
N GLY A 102 -13.22 -5.81 7.43
CA GLY A 102 -14.34 -6.62 7.92
C GLY A 102 -14.07 -8.06 7.48
N PHE A 103 -13.91 -8.96 8.45
CA PHE A 103 -13.80 -10.39 8.20
C PHE A 103 -15.10 -10.91 7.58
#